data_AF-A0A7X7E959-F1
#
_entry.id   AF-A0A7X7E959-F1
#
_cell.length_a   1.000
_cell.length_b   1.000
_cell.length_c   1.000
_cell.angle_alpha   90.00
_cell.angle_beta   90.00
_cell.angle_gamma   90.00
#
_symmetry.space_group_name_H-M   'P 1'
#
loop_
_entity.id
_entity.type
_entity.pdbx_description
1 polymer ?
#
loop_
_entity_poly.entity_id
_entity_poly.type
_entity_poly.pdbx_seq_one_letter_code
_entity_poly.pdbx_strand_id
1 'polypeptide(L)' 'MDIITVGVDGSMGAASALEFAVEEAQRRDGTLRVVCVWEPP' A
#
# COMPACT_ATOMS: atom_id res chain seq x y z
N MET A 1 10.64 -3.39 13.59
CA MET A 1 10.44 -2.53 12.41
C MET A 1 9.30 -3.14 11.64
N ASP A 2 8.09 -2.62 11.84
CA ASP A 2 6.89 -3.19 11.24
C ASP A 2 6.77 -2.71 9.79
N ILE A 3 6.58 -3.64 8.85
CA ILE A 3 6.40 -3.33 7.43
C ILE A 3 4.96 -3.62 7.06
N ILE A 4 4.23 -2.59 6.64
CA ILE A 4 2.91 -2.73 6.03
C ILE A 4 3.12 -2.81 4.52
N THR A 5 2.52 -3.82 3.87
CA THR A 5 2.59 -3.99 2.42
C THR A 5 1.20 -3.80 1.82
N VAL A 6 1.11 -2.98 0.77
CA VAL A 6 -0.13 -2.73 0.03
C VAL A 6 0.10 -2.93 -1.47
N GLY A 7 -0.84 -3.62 -2.11
CA GLY A 7 -0.86 -3.81 -3.56
C GLY A 7 -1.67 -2.70 -4.24
N VAL A 8 -1.19 -2.17 -5.36
CA VAL A 8 -1.90 -1.20 -6.19
C VAL A 8 -2.05 -1.71 -7.63
N ASP A 9 -3.28 -1.76 -8.11
CA ASP A 9 -3.65 -2.20 -9.47
C ASP A 9 -4.33 -1.09 -10.30
N GLY A 10 -4.42 0.13 -9.75
CA GLY A 10 -5.08 1.28 -10.38
C GLY A 10 -6.59 1.35 -10.14
N SER A 11 -7.18 0.39 -9.44
CA SER A 11 -8.60 0.43 -9.07
C SER A 11 -8.89 1.44 -7.96
N MET A 12 -10.16 1.86 -7.86
CA MET A 12 -10.67 2.64 -6.72
C MET A 12 -10.44 1.92 -5.38
N GLY A 13 -10.59 0.60 -5.36
CA GLY A 13 -10.36 -0.21 -4.16
C GLY A 13 -8.90 -0.17 -3.71
N ALA A 14 -7.96 -0.23 -4.66
CA ALA A 14 -6.53 -0.07 -4.37
C ALA A 14 -6.19 1.33 -3.83
N ALA A 15 -6.87 2.39 -4.30
CA ALA A 15 -6.69 3.74 -3.76
C ALA A 15 -7.09 3.81 -2.27
N SER A 16 -8.27 3.30 -1.91
CA SER A 16 -8.72 3.24 -0.51
C SER A 16 -7.80 2.37 0.37
N ALA A 17 -7.31 1.26 -0.17
CA ALA A 17 -6.35 0.40 0.54
C ALA A 17 -5.02 1.11 0.80
N LEU A 18 -4.54 1.93 -0.15
CA LEU A 18 -3.32 2.72 -0.01
C LEU A 18 -3.47 3.79 1.09
N GLU A 19 -4.59 4.51 1.12
CA GLU A 19 -4.89 5.50 2.17
C GLU A 19 -4.83 4.86 3.56
N PHE A 20 -5.52 3.74 3.75
CA PHE A 20 -5.49 2.99 5.00
C PHE A 20 -4.08 2.52 5.38
N ALA A 21 -3.31 2.03 4.42
CA ALA A 21 -1.96 1.53 4.67
C ALA A 21 -0.98 2.64 5.11
N VAL A 22 -1.15 3.86 4.56
CA VAL A 22 -0.39 5.05 4.98
C VAL A 22 -0.69 5.38 6.43
N GLU A 23 -1.96 5.47 6.80
CA GLU A 23 -2.39 5.79 8.18
C GLU A 23 -1.85 4.75 9.18
N GLU A 24 -1.96 3.46 8.84
CA GLU A 24 -1.47 2.40 9.71
C GLU A 24 0.06 2.37 9.84
N ALA A 25 0.80 2.68 8.77
CA ALA A 25 2.26 2.73 8.83
C ALA A 25 2.73 3.88 9.72
N GLN A 26 2.08 5.06 9.62
CA GLN A 26 2.34 6.20 10.49
C GLN A 26 2.02 5.88 11.95
N ARG A 27 0.85 5.28 12.22
CA ARG A 27 0.41 4.92 13.57
C ARG A 27 1.37 3.96 14.28
N ARG A 28 2.08 3.12 13.53
CA ARG A 28 3.00 2.11 14.05
C ARG A 28 4.46 2.54 14.03
N ASP A 29 4.76 3.78 13.62
CA ASP A 29 6.13 4.23 13.35
C ASP A 29 6.89 3.24 12.44
N GLY A 30 6.16 2.73 11.44
CA GLY A 30 6.55 1.62 10.58
C GLY A 30 6.87 2.05 9.16
N THR A 31 7.37 1.10 8.36
CA THR A 31 7.67 1.32 6.94
C THR A 31 6.49 0.86 6.08
N LEU A 32 6.08 1.70 5.12
CA LEU A 32 5.12 1.32 4.09
C LEU A 32 5.85 0.80 2.84
N ARG A 33 5.44 -0.37 2.36
CA ARG A 33 5.89 -0.95 1.09
C ARG A 33 4.72 -1.01 0.12
N VAL A 34 4.86 -0.30 -1.01
CA VAL A 34 3.86 -0.31 -2.09
C VAL A 34 4.35 -1.24 -3.20
N VAL A 35 3.47 -2.13 -3.66
CA VAL A 35 3.73 -3.03 -4.78
C VAL A 35 2.70 -2.75 -5.86
N CYS A 36 3.17 -2.33 -7.04
CA CYS A 36 2.29 -2.15 -8.19
C CYS A 36 2.18 -3.42 -9.03
N VAL A 37 0.97 -3.71 -9.50
CA VAL A 37 0.76 -4.73 -10.53
C VAL A 37 1.21 -4.15 -11.86
N TRP A 38 1.98 -4.93 -12.61
CA TRP A 38 2.38 -4.60 -13.97
C TRP A 38 2.02 -5.76 -14.88
N GLU A 39 1.39 -5.46 -16.01
CA GLU A 39 1.04 -6.43 -17.04
C GLU A 39 2.04 -6.31 -18.20
N PRO A 40 2.76 -7.41 -18.54
CA PRO A 40 3.69 -7.41 -19.65
C PRO A 40 2.97 -7.28 -21.00
N PRO A 41 3.65 -6.73 -22.03
CA PRO A 41 3.09 -6.56 -23.38
C PRO A 41 2.80 -7.88 -24.10
#